data_AF-A0A1F3INB6-F1
#
_entry.id   AF-A0A1F3INB6-F1
#
_cell.length_a   1.000
_cell.length_b   1.000
_cell.length_c   1.000
_cell.angle_alpha   90.00
_cell.angle_beta   90.00
_cell.angle_gamma   90.00
#
_symmetry.space_group_name_H-M   'P 1'
#
loop_
_entity.id
_entity.type
_entity.pdbx_description
1 polymer ?
#
loop_
_entity_poly.entity_id
_entity_poly.type
_entity_poly.pdbx_seq_one_letter_code
_entity_poly.pdbx_strand_id
1 'polypeptide(L)'
;MGLTNAICYSGFRSGQHPDRGDGAINPSYEEILEDLKILSYNSNFKLIRVYDSGENSEMVLKVIKENNIDIKVMLGIWLSAELSNHKNCEWLDSIPDEVLRNNKALNLQEINNGIRLANEYPEIIVAVNVGNEALVDWTDHLVNVDTIISYVKLVKKSINQQVTVAENYKWWANHGSALAKELDFIAVHVYPIWENKDIDEGMSYTIENLLEVRNALPKSRIVISEAGWASLASEFGDRASEEKQLQYINEMASFTKEMNITTFIFEAFDEEWKGDPGNLMGAEKHWGLFTVDRKPKKVMGELYSHLNEKR
;
A
#
# COMPACT_ATOMS: atom_id res chain seq x y z
N MET A 1 19.71 8.38 3.67
CA MET A 1 19.61 6.90 3.84
C MET A 1 18.15 6.53 3.72
N GLY A 2 17.82 5.44 3.02
CA GLY A 2 16.47 4.89 2.93
C GLY A 2 16.05 4.32 4.28
N LEU A 3 14.76 4.39 4.57
CA LEU A 3 14.16 3.79 5.76
C LEU A 3 13.76 2.36 5.41
N THR A 4 14.40 1.37 6.02
CA THR A 4 14.17 -0.06 5.73
C THR A 4 12.95 -0.64 6.44
N ASN A 5 12.39 0.11 7.40
CA ASN A 5 11.29 -0.35 8.24
C ASN A 5 10.08 0.57 8.02
N ALA A 6 9.52 0.52 6.81
CA ALA A 6 8.22 1.12 6.51
C ALA A 6 7.17 0.02 6.34
N ILE A 7 5.90 0.34 6.57
CA ILE A 7 4.82 -0.66 6.53
C ILE A 7 3.52 -0.07 5.98
N CYS A 8 2.77 -0.88 5.25
CA CYS A 8 1.43 -0.53 4.79
C CYS A 8 0.41 -0.64 5.93
N TYR A 9 -0.49 0.35 6.04
CA TYR A 9 -1.45 0.45 7.14
C TYR A 9 -2.80 1.04 6.69
N SER A 10 -3.87 0.48 7.24
CA SER A 10 -5.28 0.78 6.97
C SER A 10 -6.14 0.55 8.23
N GLY A 11 -5.78 -0.45 9.05
CA GLY A 11 -6.23 -0.58 10.43
C GLY A 11 -7.62 -1.18 10.62
N PHE A 12 -8.28 -1.67 9.57
CA PHE A 12 -9.61 -2.25 9.71
C PHE A 12 -9.58 -3.54 10.56
N ARG A 13 -10.57 -3.69 11.44
CA ARG A 13 -10.80 -4.88 12.29
C ARG A 13 -11.93 -5.75 11.72
N SER A 14 -12.20 -6.88 12.35
CA SER A 14 -13.34 -7.74 11.98
C SER A 14 -14.65 -6.92 11.97
N GLY A 15 -15.40 -6.99 10.87
CA GLY A 15 -16.64 -6.22 10.65
C GLY A 15 -16.45 -4.77 10.17
N GLN A 16 -15.21 -4.28 10.07
CA GLN A 16 -14.89 -2.94 9.56
C GLN A 16 -14.41 -3.01 8.11
N HIS A 17 -14.61 -1.96 7.32
CA HIS A 17 -14.19 -1.87 5.91
C HIS A 17 -14.21 -0.43 5.36
N PRO A 18 -13.38 -0.09 4.35
CA PRO A 18 -13.31 1.26 3.79
C PRO A 18 -14.56 1.65 3.01
N ASP A 19 -15.15 0.74 2.23
CA ASP A 19 -16.48 0.84 1.64
C ASP A 19 -16.80 -0.50 0.95
N ARG A 20 -18.07 -0.94 1.00
CA ARG A 20 -18.57 -2.13 0.28
C ARG A 20 -19.84 -1.82 -0.53
N GLY A 21 -20.10 -0.54 -0.79
CA GLY A 21 -21.29 -0.06 -1.48
C GLY A 21 -22.39 0.47 -0.55
N ASP A 22 -22.24 0.28 0.75
CA ASP A 22 -23.17 0.75 1.80
C ASP A 22 -22.51 1.73 2.79
N GLY A 23 -21.33 2.26 2.44
CA GLY A 23 -20.56 3.20 3.25
C GLY A 23 -19.48 2.53 4.10
N ALA A 24 -18.54 3.34 4.60
CA ALA A 24 -17.43 2.89 5.42
C ALA A 24 -17.87 2.47 6.83
N ILE A 25 -17.23 1.44 7.37
CA ILE A 25 -17.23 1.16 8.81
C ILE A 25 -15.78 1.34 9.27
N ASN A 26 -15.46 2.56 9.72
CA ASN A 26 -14.10 2.95 10.05
C ASN A 26 -13.65 2.50 11.45
N PRO A 27 -12.35 2.23 11.65
CA PRO A 27 -11.77 2.07 12.98
C PRO A 27 -12.00 3.31 13.86
N SER A 28 -12.21 3.08 15.16
CA SER A 28 -12.32 4.14 16.16
C SER A 28 -10.96 4.79 16.47
N TYR A 29 -10.99 5.95 17.12
CA TYR A 29 -9.79 6.64 17.59
C TYR A 29 -8.93 5.74 18.49
N GLU A 30 -9.55 5.02 19.40
CA GLU A 30 -8.89 4.12 20.35
C GLU A 30 -8.23 2.92 19.65
N GLU A 31 -8.89 2.36 18.63
CA GLU A 31 -8.33 1.27 17.83
C GLU A 31 -7.12 1.72 17.01
N ILE A 32 -7.20 2.90 16.37
CA ILE A 32 -6.08 3.49 15.62
C ILE A 32 -4.92 3.81 16.57
N LEU A 33 -5.21 4.35 17.77
CA LEU A 33 -4.18 4.63 18.77
C LEU A 33 -3.49 3.35 19.27
N GLU A 34 -4.24 2.26 19.46
CA GLU A 34 -3.68 0.95 19.79
C GLU A 34 -2.73 0.48 18.69
N ASP A 35 -3.19 0.49 17.44
CA ASP A 35 -2.41 0.05 16.28
C ASP A 35 -1.10 0.85 16.14
N LEU A 36 -1.19 2.18 16.19
CA LEU A 36 -0.02 3.05 16.05
C LEU A 36 0.97 2.89 17.20
N LYS A 37 0.52 2.55 18.42
CA LYS A 37 1.41 2.19 19.54
C LYS A 37 2.11 0.86 19.31
N ILE A 38 1.44 -0.12 18.71
CA ILE A 38 2.05 -1.39 18.32
C ILE A 38 3.11 -1.15 17.24
N LEU A 39 2.79 -0.40 16.19
CA LEU A 39 3.71 -0.14 15.08
C LEU A 39 4.95 0.69 15.51
N SER A 40 4.76 1.69 16.37
CA SER A 40 5.85 2.54 16.87
C SER A 40 6.65 1.91 18.03
N TYR A 41 6.22 0.75 18.57
CA TYR A 41 6.90 0.07 19.66
C TYR A 41 8.38 -0.17 19.33
N ASN A 42 9.26 0.20 20.26
CA ASN A 42 10.73 0.15 20.09
C ASN A 42 11.23 0.82 18.80
N SER A 43 10.54 1.84 18.27
CA SER A 43 10.88 2.50 17.01
C SER A 43 10.92 1.54 15.81
N ASN A 44 10.16 0.43 15.87
CA ASN A 44 10.22 -0.61 14.84
C ASN A 44 9.79 -0.08 13.47
N PHE A 45 8.61 0.53 13.38
CA PHE A 45 8.14 1.21 12.18
C PHE A 45 8.05 2.72 12.41
N LYS A 46 8.77 3.50 11.60
CA LYS A 46 8.78 4.98 11.66
C LYS A 46 8.09 5.64 10.47
N LEU A 47 7.65 4.84 9.51
CA LEU A 47 7.02 5.31 8.29
C LEU A 47 5.90 4.33 7.93
N ILE A 48 4.68 4.86 7.78
CA ILE A 48 3.53 4.09 7.32
C ILE A 48 3.03 4.63 5.99
N ARG A 49 2.40 3.78 5.20
CA ARG A 49 1.64 4.15 4.00
C ARG A 49 0.17 3.94 4.27
N VAL A 50 -0.65 4.95 3.96
CA VAL A 50 -2.12 4.85 3.89
C VAL A 50 -2.57 5.03 2.44
N TYR A 51 -3.76 4.55 2.09
CA TYR A 51 -4.15 4.33 0.68
C TYR A 51 -5.05 5.41 0.08
N ASP A 52 -5.78 6.11 0.94
CA ASP A 52 -6.67 7.20 0.57
C ASP A 52 -6.36 8.45 1.41
N SER A 53 -7.15 9.48 1.18
CA SER A 53 -7.18 10.72 1.93
C SER A 53 -8.51 10.91 2.65
N GLY A 54 -9.33 9.86 2.77
CA GLY A 54 -10.66 9.91 3.38
C GLY A 54 -10.65 10.01 4.91
N GLU A 55 -11.82 9.81 5.51
CA GLU A 55 -12.05 9.98 6.96
C GLU A 55 -11.11 9.12 7.81
N ASN A 56 -10.90 7.85 7.43
CA ASN A 56 -10.01 6.95 8.16
C ASN A 56 -8.55 7.46 8.13
N SER A 57 -8.02 7.78 6.95
CA SER A 57 -6.64 8.27 6.80
C SER A 57 -6.43 9.61 7.51
N GLU A 58 -7.44 10.51 7.51
CA GLU A 58 -7.41 11.74 8.30
C GLU A 58 -7.40 11.46 9.81
N MET A 59 -8.18 10.48 10.28
CA MET A 59 -8.16 10.05 11.68
C MET A 59 -6.79 9.53 12.10
N VAL A 60 -6.10 8.75 11.25
CA VAL A 60 -4.73 8.30 11.48
C VAL A 60 -3.78 9.48 11.70
N LEU A 61 -3.81 10.48 10.81
CA LEU A 61 -2.99 11.69 10.94
C LEU A 61 -3.29 12.46 12.23
N LYS A 62 -4.57 12.58 12.59
CA LYS A 62 -5.01 13.21 13.83
C LYS A 62 -4.48 12.47 15.06
N VAL A 63 -4.62 11.15 15.12
CA VAL A 63 -4.14 10.33 16.25
C VAL A 63 -2.62 10.46 16.41
N ILE A 64 -1.85 10.41 15.31
CA ILE A 64 -0.39 10.61 15.34
C ILE A 64 -0.05 11.98 15.95
N LYS A 65 -0.72 13.04 15.47
CA LYS A 65 -0.48 14.42 15.92
C LYS A 65 -0.82 14.63 17.40
N GLU A 66 -2.00 14.20 17.83
CA GLU A 66 -2.49 14.43 19.20
C GLU A 66 -1.72 13.61 20.25
N ASN A 67 -1.20 12.44 19.87
CA ASN A 67 -0.48 11.55 20.77
C ASN A 67 1.05 11.63 20.61
N ASN A 68 1.57 12.51 19.76
CA ASN A 68 3.00 12.67 19.47
C ASN A 68 3.70 11.35 19.12
N ILE A 69 3.07 10.53 18.27
CA ILE A 69 3.61 9.23 17.86
C ILE A 69 4.74 9.46 16.85
N ASP A 70 5.91 8.84 17.07
CA ASP A 70 7.09 8.95 16.18
C ASP A 70 6.91 8.10 14.90
N ILE A 71 5.90 8.46 14.11
CA ILE A 71 5.58 7.87 12.80
C ILE A 71 5.37 8.99 11.79
N LYS A 72 5.98 8.83 10.61
CA LYS A 72 5.72 9.64 9.41
C LYS A 72 4.79 8.88 8.47
N VAL A 73 4.16 9.61 7.54
CA VAL A 73 3.13 9.06 6.65
C VAL A 73 3.46 9.34 5.19
N MET A 74 3.36 8.32 4.35
CA MET A 74 3.11 8.48 2.91
C MET A 74 1.59 8.44 2.70
N LEU A 75 1.00 9.60 2.41
CA LEU A 75 -0.45 9.76 2.27
C LEU A 75 -0.89 9.30 0.88
N GLY A 76 -1.90 8.42 0.82
CA GLY A 76 -2.52 8.01 -0.42
C GLY A 76 -3.56 9.01 -0.91
N ILE A 77 -3.79 9.00 -2.21
CA ILE A 77 -4.95 9.59 -2.88
C ILE A 77 -5.49 8.44 -3.73
N TRP A 78 -6.63 7.87 -3.33
CA TRP A 78 -7.25 6.79 -4.10
C TRP A 78 -7.84 7.37 -5.39
N LEU A 79 -7.84 6.60 -6.48
CA LEU A 79 -8.47 7.01 -7.73
C LEU A 79 -9.49 5.96 -8.13
N SER A 80 -10.76 6.35 -8.23
CA SER A 80 -11.82 5.54 -8.81
C SER A 80 -11.71 5.48 -10.34
N ALA A 81 -12.30 4.44 -10.94
CA ALA A 81 -12.28 4.20 -12.38
C ALA A 81 -12.74 5.42 -13.19
N GLU A 82 -11.90 5.90 -14.10
CA GLU A 82 -12.30 6.89 -15.11
C GLU A 82 -12.47 6.28 -16.51
N LEU A 83 -12.00 5.04 -16.67
CA LEU A 83 -12.17 4.20 -17.84
C LEU A 83 -12.72 2.84 -17.39
N SER A 84 -13.63 2.27 -18.16
CA SER A 84 -14.07 0.90 -17.91
C SER A 84 -13.07 -0.09 -18.51
N ASN A 85 -12.64 -1.06 -17.70
CA ASN A 85 -11.61 -2.04 -18.06
C ASN A 85 -12.16 -3.44 -18.40
N HIS A 86 -13.48 -3.58 -18.57
CA HIS A 86 -14.17 -4.85 -18.88
C HIS A 86 -13.68 -5.57 -20.15
N LYS A 87 -12.96 -4.87 -21.03
CA LYS A 87 -12.38 -5.47 -22.25
C LYS A 87 -11.06 -6.20 -22.00
N ASN A 88 -10.33 -5.82 -20.97
CA ASN A 88 -9.07 -6.46 -20.57
C ASN A 88 -9.26 -7.41 -19.37
N CYS A 89 -10.34 -7.21 -18.60
CA CYS A 89 -10.68 -8.01 -17.42
C CYS A 89 -12.03 -8.71 -17.61
N GLU A 90 -12.01 -10.02 -17.89
CA GLU A 90 -13.23 -10.81 -18.11
C GLU A 90 -14.16 -10.87 -16.89
N TRP A 91 -13.64 -10.61 -15.70
CA TRP A 91 -14.40 -10.61 -14.43
C TRP A 91 -15.06 -9.26 -14.11
N LEU A 92 -14.83 -8.23 -14.93
CA LEU A 92 -15.42 -6.90 -14.75
C LEU A 92 -16.60 -6.66 -15.68
N ASP A 93 -17.67 -6.11 -15.11
CA ASP A 93 -18.77 -5.54 -15.89
C ASP A 93 -18.39 -4.17 -16.47
N SER A 94 -19.04 -3.79 -17.57
CA SER A 94 -18.88 -2.44 -18.12
C SER A 94 -19.42 -1.39 -17.15
N ILE A 95 -18.61 -0.36 -16.90
CA ILE A 95 -18.99 0.77 -16.03
C ILE A 95 -19.75 1.80 -16.87
N PRO A 96 -20.98 2.22 -16.49
CA PRO A 96 -21.73 3.23 -17.23
C PRO A 96 -21.01 4.59 -17.30
N ASP A 97 -21.14 5.29 -18.43
CA ASP A 97 -20.50 6.60 -18.65
C ASP A 97 -20.88 7.66 -17.59
N GLU A 98 -22.08 7.57 -17.03
CA GLU A 98 -22.51 8.45 -15.92
C GLU A 98 -21.69 8.19 -14.65
N VAL A 99 -21.43 6.92 -14.31
CA VAL A 99 -20.59 6.54 -13.18
C VAL A 99 -19.14 6.99 -13.41
N LEU A 100 -18.59 6.79 -14.61
CA LEU A 100 -17.24 7.26 -14.94
C LEU A 100 -17.10 8.80 -14.85
N ARG A 101 -18.14 9.54 -15.25
CA ARG A 101 -18.17 11.01 -15.06
C ARG A 101 -18.25 11.41 -13.60
N ASN A 102 -19.01 10.68 -12.79
CA ASN A 102 -19.08 10.92 -11.35
C ASN A 102 -17.74 10.61 -10.67
N ASN A 103 -17.09 9.51 -11.04
CA ASN A 103 -15.77 9.12 -10.53
C ASN A 103 -14.72 10.20 -10.80
N LYS A 104 -14.74 10.87 -11.96
CA LYS A 104 -13.86 12.02 -12.22
C LYS A 104 -14.04 13.16 -11.21
N ALA A 105 -15.29 13.45 -10.83
CA ALA A 105 -15.57 14.46 -9.82
C ALA A 105 -15.10 14.01 -8.42
N LEU A 106 -15.31 12.73 -8.08
CA LEU A 106 -14.84 12.14 -6.82
C LEU A 106 -13.30 12.13 -6.74
N ASN A 107 -12.61 11.76 -7.82
CA ASN A 107 -11.14 11.79 -7.89
C ASN A 107 -10.60 13.20 -7.65
N LEU A 108 -11.23 14.24 -8.20
CA LEU A 108 -10.84 15.62 -7.92
C LEU A 108 -11.11 16.02 -6.47
N GLN A 109 -12.17 15.52 -5.84
CA GLN A 109 -12.43 15.75 -4.41
C GLN A 109 -11.35 15.09 -3.56
N GLU A 110 -11.03 13.83 -3.84
CA GLU A 110 -9.98 13.04 -3.20
C GLU A 110 -8.61 13.72 -3.35
N ILE A 111 -8.26 14.20 -4.54
CA ILE A 111 -7.02 14.97 -4.78
C ILE A 111 -6.98 16.25 -3.94
N ASN A 112 -8.06 17.04 -3.94
CA ASN A 112 -8.14 18.26 -3.17
C ASN A 112 -8.03 17.98 -1.66
N ASN A 113 -8.60 16.86 -1.21
CA ASN A 113 -8.52 16.46 0.18
C ASN A 113 -7.10 16.02 0.57
N GLY A 114 -6.43 15.23 -0.26
CA GLY A 114 -5.01 14.89 -0.08
C GLY A 114 -4.10 16.14 -0.05
N ILE A 115 -4.35 17.13 -0.91
CA ILE A 115 -3.64 18.43 -0.88
C ILE A 115 -3.89 19.19 0.43
N ARG A 116 -5.14 19.21 0.91
CA ARG A 116 -5.48 19.84 2.19
C ARG A 116 -4.72 19.17 3.34
N LEU A 117 -4.80 17.84 3.45
CA LEU A 117 -4.15 17.07 4.50
C LEU A 117 -2.63 17.24 4.47
N ALA A 118 -2.01 17.20 3.30
CA ALA A 118 -0.57 17.45 3.14
C ALA A 118 -0.14 18.82 3.69
N ASN A 119 -0.95 19.86 3.48
CA ASN A 119 -0.67 21.20 4.01
C ASN A 119 -1.00 21.36 5.50
N GLU A 120 -1.95 20.60 6.03
CA GLU A 120 -2.36 20.64 7.44
C GLU A 120 -1.43 19.83 8.36
N TYR A 121 -0.81 18.77 7.83
CA TYR A 121 0.09 17.86 8.55
C TYR A 121 1.51 17.81 7.93
N PRO A 122 2.18 18.95 7.67
CA PRO A 122 3.44 18.98 6.93
C PRO A 122 4.60 18.31 7.67
N GLU A 123 4.52 18.25 9.01
CA GLU A 123 5.53 17.58 9.83
C GLU A 123 5.33 16.06 9.88
N ILE A 124 4.16 15.53 9.51
CA ILE A 124 3.85 14.10 9.58
C ILE A 124 3.93 13.47 8.18
N ILE A 125 3.34 14.13 7.18
CA ILE A 125 3.30 13.64 5.81
C ILE A 125 4.62 13.96 5.11
N VAL A 126 5.36 12.92 4.72
CA VAL A 126 6.66 13.04 4.02
C VAL A 126 6.54 12.90 2.51
N ALA A 127 5.48 12.25 2.03
CA ALA A 127 5.18 12.07 0.62
C ALA A 127 3.67 11.90 0.38
N VAL A 128 3.21 12.23 -0.82
CA VAL A 128 1.85 12.01 -1.32
C VAL A 128 1.89 11.08 -2.53
N ASN A 129 1.07 10.04 -2.50
CA ASN A 129 0.98 8.99 -3.51
C ASN A 129 -0.33 9.12 -4.28
N VAL A 130 -0.26 9.53 -5.55
CA VAL A 130 -1.44 9.77 -6.40
C VAL A 130 -1.82 8.50 -7.17
N GLY A 131 -2.81 7.76 -6.68
CA GLY A 131 -3.26 6.49 -7.27
C GLY A 131 -2.42 5.28 -6.86
N ASN A 132 -3.05 4.10 -6.90
CA ASN A 132 -2.47 2.83 -6.50
C ASN A 132 -2.92 1.75 -7.48
N GLU A 133 -2.04 1.26 -8.35
CA GLU A 133 -2.42 0.26 -9.38
C GLU A 133 -3.61 0.70 -10.27
N ALA A 134 -3.70 2.00 -10.57
CA ALA A 134 -4.75 2.60 -11.38
C ALA A 134 -4.45 2.55 -12.91
N LEU A 135 -3.33 1.95 -13.32
CA LEU A 135 -2.82 1.94 -14.69
C LEU A 135 -2.56 0.54 -15.26
N VAL A 136 -2.51 -0.48 -14.42
CA VAL A 136 -2.32 -1.88 -14.84
C VAL A 136 -3.55 -2.44 -15.52
N ASP A 137 -3.36 -3.31 -16.51
CA ASP A 137 -4.45 -3.83 -17.34
C ASP A 137 -5.43 -4.74 -16.59
N TRP A 138 -5.10 -5.18 -15.37
CA TRP A 138 -5.96 -5.99 -14.50
C TRP A 138 -6.74 -5.19 -13.46
N THR A 139 -6.62 -3.86 -13.43
CA THR A 139 -7.28 -3.03 -12.42
C THR A 139 -8.77 -2.85 -12.68
N ASP A 140 -9.57 -2.76 -11.61
CA ASP A 140 -10.99 -2.37 -11.67
C ASP A 140 -11.21 -0.84 -11.69
N HIS A 141 -10.17 -0.07 -11.39
CA HIS A 141 -10.23 1.38 -11.25
C HIS A 141 -9.30 2.11 -12.23
N LEU A 142 -9.36 1.70 -13.50
CA LEU A 142 -8.47 2.19 -14.55
C LEU A 142 -8.61 3.70 -14.78
N VAL A 143 -7.48 4.40 -14.84
CA VAL A 143 -7.35 5.82 -15.20
C VAL A 143 -6.36 5.95 -16.36
N ASN A 144 -6.52 6.99 -17.19
CA ASN A 144 -5.56 7.25 -18.26
C ASN A 144 -4.25 7.84 -17.71
N VAL A 145 -3.10 7.44 -18.28
CA VAL A 145 -1.77 7.96 -17.91
C VAL A 145 -1.69 9.49 -17.96
N ASP A 146 -2.20 10.12 -19.01
CA ASP A 146 -2.16 11.58 -19.17
C ASP A 146 -3.03 12.29 -18.11
N THR A 147 -4.11 11.64 -17.67
CA THR A 147 -4.92 12.12 -16.55
C THR A 147 -4.13 12.05 -15.25
N ILE A 148 -3.47 10.92 -14.94
CA ILE A 148 -2.65 10.80 -13.73
C ILE A 148 -1.51 11.82 -13.74
N ILE A 149 -0.84 12.03 -14.89
CA ILE A 149 0.18 13.09 -15.04
C ILE A 149 -0.40 14.47 -14.69
N SER A 150 -1.63 14.76 -15.13
CA SER A 150 -2.31 16.02 -14.84
C SER A 150 -2.61 16.18 -13.34
N TYR A 151 -3.05 15.11 -12.67
CA TYR A 151 -3.28 15.09 -11.23
C TYR A 151 -1.98 15.25 -10.43
N VAL A 152 -0.92 14.54 -10.82
CA VAL A 152 0.43 14.69 -10.24
C VAL A 152 0.90 16.15 -10.32
N LYS A 153 0.76 16.79 -11.49
CA LYS A 153 1.14 18.20 -11.68
C LYS A 153 0.34 19.15 -10.78
N LEU A 154 -0.97 18.89 -10.63
CA LEU A 154 -1.82 19.65 -9.73
C LEU A 154 -1.36 19.52 -8.27
N VAL A 155 -1.10 18.30 -7.82
CA VAL A 155 -0.63 18.03 -6.45
C VAL A 155 0.73 18.69 -6.21
N LYS A 156 1.72 18.47 -7.09
CA LYS A 156 3.07 19.05 -6.97
C LYS A 156 3.09 20.57 -6.93
N LYS A 157 2.15 21.23 -7.60
CA LYS A 157 2.01 22.69 -7.56
C LYS A 157 1.47 23.20 -6.22
N SER A 158 0.79 22.34 -5.45
CA SER A 158 -0.04 22.72 -4.31
C SER A 158 0.52 22.31 -2.95
N ILE A 159 1.62 21.53 -2.92
CA ILE A 159 2.24 21.00 -1.71
C ILE A 159 3.77 21.05 -1.80
N ASN A 160 4.46 20.91 -0.67
CA ASN A 160 5.94 20.88 -0.62
C ASN A 160 6.53 19.47 -0.47
N GLN A 161 5.70 18.49 -0.14
CA GLN A 161 6.10 17.09 0.00
C GLN A 161 6.45 16.45 -1.34
N GLN A 162 7.17 15.33 -1.28
CA GLN A 162 7.46 14.53 -2.46
C GLN A 162 6.19 13.89 -3.00
N VAL A 163 6.07 13.79 -4.32
CA VAL A 163 4.93 13.19 -5.01
C VAL A 163 5.38 11.97 -5.81
N THR A 164 4.61 10.89 -5.67
CA THR A 164 4.80 9.61 -6.36
C THR A 164 3.48 9.07 -6.91
N VAL A 165 3.57 8.01 -7.71
CA VAL A 165 2.47 7.12 -8.09
C VAL A 165 2.93 5.70 -7.77
N ALA A 166 2.03 4.87 -7.26
CA ALA A 166 2.32 3.48 -6.93
C ALA A 166 1.79 2.54 -8.02
N GLU A 167 2.70 1.72 -8.57
CA GLU A 167 2.37 0.80 -9.66
C GLU A 167 3.18 -0.49 -9.64
N ASN A 168 2.66 -1.50 -10.34
CA ASN A 168 3.34 -2.77 -10.56
C ASN A 168 4.67 -2.59 -11.31
N TYR A 169 5.69 -3.37 -10.94
CA TYR A 169 7.03 -3.32 -11.56
C TYR A 169 6.99 -3.43 -13.09
N LYS A 170 6.15 -4.32 -13.64
CA LYS A 170 6.10 -4.60 -15.07
C LYS A 170 5.51 -3.42 -15.84
N TRP A 171 4.49 -2.78 -15.26
CA TRP A 171 3.93 -1.56 -15.81
C TRP A 171 4.97 -0.44 -15.84
N TRP A 172 5.71 -0.25 -14.74
CA TRP A 172 6.80 0.73 -14.68
C TRP A 172 7.85 0.48 -15.77
N ALA A 173 8.29 -0.76 -15.93
CA ALA A 173 9.29 -1.13 -16.93
C ALA A 173 8.83 -0.86 -18.38
N ASN A 174 7.57 -1.20 -18.69
CA ASN A 174 7.06 -1.13 -20.06
C ASN A 174 6.54 0.26 -20.45
N HIS A 175 5.91 0.99 -19.53
CA HIS A 175 5.08 2.16 -19.85
C HIS A 175 5.43 3.41 -19.03
N GLY A 176 6.20 3.26 -17.95
CA GLY A 176 6.37 4.31 -16.94
C GLY A 176 7.20 5.53 -17.34
N SER A 177 7.88 5.52 -18.50
CA SER A 177 8.87 6.55 -18.87
C SER A 177 8.32 7.99 -18.90
N ALA A 178 7.08 8.18 -19.36
CA ALA A 178 6.46 9.52 -19.40
C ALA A 178 6.12 10.01 -17.99
N LEU A 179 5.43 9.17 -17.20
CA LEU A 179 5.00 9.50 -15.85
C LEU A 179 6.19 9.69 -14.89
N ALA A 180 7.21 8.83 -14.97
CA ALA A 180 8.39 8.88 -14.09
C ALA A 180 9.15 10.21 -14.14
N LYS A 181 9.06 10.97 -15.25
CA LYS A 181 9.69 12.29 -15.39
C LYS A 181 9.03 13.37 -14.53
N GLU A 182 7.78 13.15 -14.12
CA GLU A 182 6.97 14.11 -13.37
C GLU A 182 7.06 13.86 -11.85
N LEU A 183 7.61 12.71 -11.42
CA LEU A 183 7.61 12.26 -10.03
C LEU A 183 8.94 12.50 -9.31
N ASP A 184 8.90 12.62 -7.99
CA ASP A 184 10.10 12.77 -7.14
C ASP A 184 10.75 11.41 -6.81
N PHE A 185 9.98 10.33 -6.95
CA PHE A 185 10.40 8.93 -6.98
C PHE A 185 9.29 8.09 -7.62
N ILE A 186 9.59 6.85 -7.99
CA ILE A 186 8.59 5.87 -8.39
C ILE A 186 8.36 4.87 -7.25
N ALA A 187 7.10 4.56 -6.99
CA ALA A 187 6.67 3.59 -6.00
C ALA A 187 6.31 2.28 -6.74
N VAL A 188 7.05 1.23 -6.46
CA VAL A 188 7.03 -0.04 -7.20
C VAL A 188 6.46 -1.15 -6.32
N HIS A 189 5.54 -1.93 -6.88
CA HIS A 189 5.00 -3.15 -6.23
C HIS A 189 5.67 -4.41 -6.78
N VAL A 190 6.03 -5.31 -5.88
CA VAL A 190 6.66 -6.61 -6.21
C VAL A 190 6.06 -7.72 -5.35
N TYR A 191 5.51 -8.75 -6.02
CA TYR A 191 4.90 -9.90 -5.35
C TYR A 191 5.22 -11.22 -6.08
N PRO A 192 6.38 -11.85 -5.82
CA PRO A 192 6.77 -13.09 -6.46
C PRO A 192 5.74 -14.21 -6.34
N ILE A 193 5.03 -14.30 -5.21
CA ILE A 193 4.04 -15.36 -4.97
C ILE A 193 2.85 -15.33 -5.95
N TRP A 194 2.40 -14.13 -6.33
CA TRP A 194 1.38 -13.91 -7.36
C TRP A 194 1.87 -14.32 -8.76
N GLU A 195 3.18 -14.34 -8.97
CA GLU A 195 3.84 -14.73 -10.23
C GLU A 195 4.37 -16.17 -10.19
N ASN A 196 3.71 -17.03 -9.40
CA ASN A 196 3.97 -18.46 -9.31
C ASN A 196 5.37 -18.85 -8.81
N LYS A 197 6.02 -17.96 -8.05
CA LYS A 197 7.29 -18.28 -7.38
C LYS A 197 7.05 -18.91 -6.01
N ASP A 198 7.93 -19.83 -5.63
CA ASP A 198 8.05 -20.31 -4.24
C ASP A 198 9.16 -19.53 -3.51
N ILE A 199 9.26 -19.74 -2.20
CA ILE A 199 10.11 -18.93 -1.31
C ILE A 199 11.58 -18.92 -1.72
N ASP A 200 12.11 -20.04 -2.23
CA ASP A 200 13.51 -20.16 -2.67
C ASP A 200 13.83 -19.31 -3.92
N GLU A 201 12.79 -18.90 -4.66
CA GLU A 201 12.88 -17.99 -5.80
C GLU A 201 12.46 -16.57 -5.45
N GLY A 202 11.83 -16.35 -4.29
CA GLY A 202 11.16 -15.09 -3.95
C GLY A 202 12.07 -13.88 -4.06
N MET A 203 13.22 -13.90 -3.38
CA MET A 203 14.15 -12.78 -3.37
C MET A 203 14.86 -12.59 -4.71
N SER A 204 15.28 -13.67 -5.39
CA SER A 204 15.95 -13.56 -6.68
C SER A 204 15.03 -12.96 -7.75
N TYR A 205 13.76 -13.34 -7.74
CA TYR A 205 12.75 -12.80 -8.63
C TYR A 205 12.40 -11.34 -8.30
N THR A 206 12.30 -10.98 -7.02
CA THR A 206 12.14 -9.56 -6.62
C THR A 206 13.31 -8.70 -7.13
N ILE A 207 14.55 -9.19 -7.06
CA ILE A 207 15.72 -8.47 -7.60
C ILE A 207 15.61 -8.32 -9.12
N GLU A 208 15.22 -9.38 -9.83
CA GLU A 208 14.99 -9.35 -11.28
C GLU A 208 13.97 -8.27 -11.66
N ASN A 209 12.82 -8.25 -10.99
CA ASN A 209 11.75 -7.27 -11.18
C ASN A 209 12.25 -5.82 -10.99
N LEU A 210 13.03 -5.58 -9.93
CA LEU A 210 13.61 -4.25 -9.66
C LEU A 210 14.68 -3.85 -10.68
N LEU A 211 15.49 -4.82 -11.16
CA LEU A 211 16.47 -4.58 -12.22
C LEU A 211 15.79 -4.26 -13.55
N GLU A 212 14.67 -4.90 -13.86
CA GLU A 212 13.87 -4.57 -15.03
C GLU A 212 13.42 -3.10 -15.01
N VAL A 213 12.86 -2.65 -13.88
CA VAL A 213 12.48 -1.24 -13.68
C VAL A 213 13.70 -0.32 -13.75
N ARG A 214 14.81 -0.68 -13.08
CA ARG A 214 16.04 0.12 -13.08
C ARG A 214 16.62 0.28 -14.49
N ASN A 215 16.57 -0.76 -15.31
CA ASN A 215 17.07 -0.72 -16.68
C ASN A 215 16.20 0.16 -17.58
N ALA A 216 14.88 0.11 -17.42
CA ALA A 216 13.95 0.97 -18.16
C ALA A 216 13.99 2.43 -17.70
N LEU A 217 14.18 2.66 -16.39
CA LEU A 217 14.10 3.97 -15.74
C LEU A 217 15.37 4.28 -14.92
N PRO A 218 16.55 4.37 -15.55
CA PRO A 218 17.84 4.42 -14.85
C PRO A 218 18.02 5.63 -13.94
N LYS A 219 17.33 6.74 -14.23
CA LYS A 219 17.40 7.99 -13.46
C LYS A 219 16.41 8.08 -12.30
N SER A 220 15.41 7.20 -12.26
CA SER A 220 14.35 7.27 -11.25
C SER A 220 14.85 6.75 -9.91
N ARG A 221 14.52 7.45 -8.81
CA ARG A 221 14.65 6.86 -7.48
C ARG A 221 13.52 5.86 -7.27
N ILE A 222 13.86 4.65 -6.82
CA ILE A 222 12.89 3.57 -6.60
C ILE A 222 12.61 3.48 -5.10
N VAL A 223 11.33 3.40 -4.76
CA VAL A 223 10.80 3.00 -3.46
C VAL A 223 9.94 1.77 -3.70
N ILE A 224 10.07 0.74 -2.86
CA ILE A 224 9.17 -0.41 -2.91
C ILE A 224 7.97 -0.05 -2.03
N SER A 225 6.85 0.33 -2.63
CA SER A 225 5.67 0.77 -1.88
C SER A 225 4.77 -0.38 -1.45
N GLU A 226 4.98 -1.58 -2.00
CA GLU A 226 4.41 -2.83 -1.54
C GLU A 226 5.32 -4.01 -1.88
N ALA A 227 5.56 -4.84 -0.88
CA ALA A 227 6.07 -6.19 -1.03
C ALA A 227 5.64 -7.01 0.18
N GLY A 228 5.26 -8.27 -0.03
CA GLY A 228 4.82 -9.11 1.06
C GLY A 228 4.81 -10.59 0.68
N TRP A 229 4.47 -11.41 1.66
CA TRP A 229 4.22 -12.84 1.47
C TRP A 229 3.07 -13.25 2.38
N ALA A 230 1.98 -13.75 1.79
CA ALA A 230 0.81 -14.18 2.56
C ALA A 230 1.16 -15.37 3.46
N SER A 231 0.70 -15.35 4.71
CA SER A 231 0.92 -16.45 5.65
C SER A 231 -0.07 -17.60 5.48
N LEU A 232 -1.17 -17.36 4.77
CA LEU A 232 -2.20 -18.33 4.43
C LEU A 232 -2.89 -17.91 3.13
N ALA A 233 -3.11 -18.83 2.21
CA ALA A 233 -3.83 -18.55 0.97
C ALA A 233 -4.30 -19.84 0.29
N SER A 234 -5.60 -19.95 -0.01
CA SER A 234 -6.13 -21.06 -0.81
C SER A 234 -5.59 -21.04 -2.24
N GLU A 235 -5.23 -19.87 -2.75
CA GLU A 235 -4.67 -19.62 -4.09
C GLU A 235 -3.24 -20.13 -4.24
N PHE A 236 -2.48 -20.21 -3.14
CA PHE A 236 -1.03 -20.49 -3.18
C PHE A 236 -0.66 -21.86 -2.61
N GLY A 237 -1.58 -22.54 -1.92
CA GLY A 237 -1.30 -23.81 -1.24
C GLY A 237 -0.13 -23.66 -0.26
N ASP A 238 0.75 -24.66 -0.23
CA ASP A 238 1.90 -24.71 0.69
C ASP A 238 2.96 -23.62 0.43
N ARG A 239 2.79 -22.77 -0.59
CA ARG A 239 3.62 -21.56 -0.79
C ARG A 239 3.30 -20.47 0.21
N ALA A 240 2.08 -20.43 0.75
CA ALA A 240 1.69 -19.51 1.81
C ALA A 240 1.85 -20.17 3.18
N SER A 241 2.77 -19.67 4.00
CA SER A 241 2.95 -20.09 5.40
C SER A 241 3.64 -19.01 6.22
N GLU A 242 3.49 -19.06 7.54
CA GLU A 242 4.21 -18.15 8.44
C GLU A 242 5.74 -18.36 8.38
N GLU A 243 6.21 -19.59 8.12
CA GLU A 243 7.62 -19.88 7.87
C GLU A 243 8.16 -19.11 6.66
N LYS A 244 7.43 -19.17 5.54
CA LYS A 244 7.84 -18.53 4.28
C LYS A 244 7.70 -17.01 4.36
N GLN A 245 6.67 -16.52 5.05
CA GLN A 245 6.54 -15.09 5.36
C GLN A 245 7.73 -14.58 6.18
N LEU A 246 8.11 -15.26 7.26
CA LEU A 246 9.29 -14.90 8.07
C LEU A 246 10.56 -14.86 7.20
N GLN A 247 10.76 -15.87 6.34
CA GLN A 247 11.93 -15.92 5.45
C GLN A 247 11.96 -14.73 4.49
N TYR A 248 10.88 -14.51 3.73
CA TYR A 248 10.82 -13.46 2.71
C TYR A 248 11.03 -12.06 3.32
N ILE A 249 10.38 -11.77 4.44
CA ILE A 249 10.50 -10.46 5.10
C ILE A 249 11.92 -10.21 5.61
N ASN A 250 12.59 -11.21 6.16
CA ASN A 250 13.98 -11.08 6.60
C ASN A 250 14.97 -10.90 5.44
N GLU A 251 14.77 -11.63 4.34
CA GLU A 251 15.57 -11.49 3.12
C GLU A 251 15.37 -10.10 2.50
N MET A 252 14.12 -9.64 2.39
CA MET A 252 13.77 -8.29 1.92
C MET A 252 14.38 -7.20 2.81
N ALA A 253 14.28 -7.33 4.13
CA ALA A 253 14.86 -6.36 5.07
C ALA A 253 16.39 -6.28 4.93
N SER A 254 17.06 -7.44 4.74
CA SER A 254 18.51 -7.50 4.55
C SER A 254 18.93 -6.86 3.23
N PHE A 255 18.29 -7.24 2.13
CA PHE A 255 18.58 -6.73 0.78
C PHE A 255 18.33 -5.22 0.69
N THR A 256 17.16 -4.75 1.14
CA THR A 256 16.78 -3.33 1.00
C THR A 256 17.63 -2.42 1.88
N LYS A 257 18.13 -2.93 3.01
CA LYS A 257 19.12 -2.24 3.86
C LYS A 257 20.47 -2.09 3.16
N GLU A 258 20.98 -3.15 2.55
CA GLU A 258 22.22 -3.10 1.79
C GLU A 258 22.13 -2.14 0.61
N MET A 259 21.01 -2.20 -0.12
CA MET A 259 20.77 -1.37 -1.31
C MET A 259 20.26 0.04 -0.99
N ASN A 260 19.99 0.34 0.29
CA ASN A 260 19.46 1.62 0.74
C ASN A 260 18.13 2.00 0.03
N ILE A 261 17.24 1.03 -0.13
CA ILE A 261 15.91 1.18 -0.73
C ILE A 261 14.87 1.29 0.39
N THR A 262 14.03 2.31 0.35
CA THR A 262 12.86 2.38 1.25
C THR A 262 11.83 1.35 0.81
N THR A 263 11.35 0.54 1.74
CA THR A 263 10.43 -0.56 1.48
C THR A 263 9.28 -0.58 2.47
N PHE A 264 8.06 -0.57 1.95
CA PHE A 264 6.83 -0.73 2.70
C PHE A 264 6.39 -2.19 2.59
N ILE A 265 6.46 -2.90 3.72
CA ILE A 265 5.95 -4.27 3.79
C ILE A 265 4.42 -4.24 3.78
N PHE A 266 3.82 -5.06 2.92
CA PHE A 266 2.39 -5.30 2.87
C PHE A 266 2.08 -6.60 3.64
N GLU A 267 1.47 -6.53 4.82
CA GLU A 267 1.01 -5.32 5.53
C GLU A 267 1.03 -5.44 7.06
N ALA A 268 0.62 -4.38 7.78
CA ALA A 268 0.61 -4.36 9.24
C ALA A 268 -0.26 -5.48 9.84
N PHE A 269 -1.56 -5.46 9.58
CA PHE A 269 -2.53 -6.36 10.21
C PHE A 269 -3.28 -7.13 9.13
N ASP A 270 -3.68 -8.37 9.43
CA ASP A 270 -4.62 -9.10 8.57
C ASP A 270 -5.94 -8.34 8.46
N GLU A 271 -6.46 -8.27 7.24
CA GLU A 271 -7.65 -7.51 6.90
C GLU A 271 -8.73 -8.41 6.29
N GLU A 272 -9.65 -8.88 7.13
CA GLU A 272 -10.73 -9.80 6.71
C GLU A 272 -11.65 -9.22 5.64
N TRP A 273 -11.69 -7.89 5.50
CA TRP A 273 -12.58 -7.24 4.54
C TRP A 273 -12.11 -7.39 3.09
N LYS A 274 -10.82 -7.66 2.84
CA LYS A 274 -10.26 -7.72 1.49
C LYS A 274 -10.63 -9.00 0.75
N GLY A 275 -10.68 -8.89 -0.58
CA GLY A 275 -11.04 -10.00 -1.47
C GLY A 275 -12.48 -10.50 -1.27
N ASP A 276 -12.75 -11.72 -1.75
CA ASP A 276 -14.07 -12.35 -1.68
C ASP A 276 -14.51 -12.58 -0.20
N PRO A 277 -15.67 -12.05 0.23
CA PRO A 277 -16.23 -12.34 1.56
C PRO A 277 -16.48 -13.83 1.83
N GLY A 278 -16.74 -14.63 0.79
CA GLY A 278 -16.98 -16.06 0.88
C GLY A 278 -15.70 -16.91 1.00
N ASN A 279 -14.53 -16.36 0.65
CA ASN A 279 -13.26 -17.05 0.70
C ASN A 279 -12.45 -16.65 1.94
N LEU A 280 -12.75 -17.26 3.09
CA LEU A 280 -12.04 -17.00 4.34
C LEU A 280 -10.54 -17.30 4.28
N MET A 281 -10.12 -18.18 3.36
CA MET A 281 -8.72 -18.56 3.16
C MET A 281 -8.06 -17.79 2.02
N GLY A 282 -8.70 -16.75 1.47
CA GLY A 282 -8.13 -15.99 0.36
C GLY A 282 -6.91 -15.18 0.77
N ALA A 283 -5.87 -15.18 -0.06
CA ALA A 283 -4.58 -14.53 0.20
C ALA A 283 -4.70 -13.10 0.74
N GLU A 284 -5.60 -12.32 0.15
CA GLU A 284 -5.88 -10.92 0.49
C GLU A 284 -6.16 -10.65 1.97
N LYS A 285 -6.62 -11.66 2.72
CA LYS A 285 -6.94 -11.52 4.15
C LYS A 285 -5.75 -11.81 5.08
N HIS A 286 -4.61 -12.30 4.55
CA HIS A 286 -3.56 -12.96 5.35
C HIS A 286 -2.14 -12.43 5.09
N TRP A 287 -2.01 -11.18 4.62
CA TRP A 287 -0.72 -10.51 4.40
C TRP A 287 -0.10 -9.90 5.65
N GLY A 288 -0.87 -9.73 6.72
CA GLY A 288 -0.46 -9.06 7.95
C GLY A 288 0.78 -9.69 8.58
N LEU A 289 1.63 -8.87 9.17
CA LEU A 289 2.69 -9.31 10.11
C LEU A 289 2.10 -9.57 11.51
N PHE A 290 0.90 -9.05 11.75
CA PHE A 290 0.04 -9.31 12.89
C PHE A 290 -1.32 -9.83 12.39
N THR A 291 -2.02 -10.59 13.24
CA THR A 291 -3.38 -11.04 12.95
C THR A 291 -4.38 -9.88 13.06
N VAL A 292 -5.64 -10.12 12.66
CA VAL A 292 -6.75 -9.16 12.81
C VAL A 292 -6.95 -8.72 14.27
N ASP A 293 -6.62 -9.61 15.23
CA ASP A 293 -6.65 -9.35 16.67
C ASP A 293 -5.37 -8.69 17.21
N ARG A 294 -4.49 -8.17 16.34
CA ARG A 294 -3.23 -7.50 16.70
C ARG A 294 -2.23 -8.43 17.40
N LYS A 295 -2.37 -9.75 17.27
CA LYS A 295 -1.38 -10.72 17.77
C LYS A 295 -0.25 -10.86 16.77
N PRO A 296 1.01 -10.89 17.21
CA PRO A 296 2.14 -11.04 16.29
C PRO A 296 2.12 -12.43 15.67
N LYS A 297 2.29 -12.50 14.34
CA LYS A 297 2.64 -13.75 13.65
C LYS A 297 4.11 -14.09 13.90
N LYS A 298 4.55 -15.26 13.42
CA LYS A 298 5.93 -15.76 13.59
C LYS A 298 7.01 -14.72 13.27
N VAL A 299 6.81 -13.93 12.21
CA VAL A 299 7.74 -12.86 11.81
C VAL A 299 7.92 -11.75 12.85
N MET A 300 6.91 -11.50 13.68
CA MET A 300 6.93 -10.50 14.75
C MET A 300 7.01 -11.11 16.15
N GLY A 301 6.89 -12.43 16.29
CA GLY A 301 6.66 -13.12 17.56
C GLY A 301 7.75 -12.87 18.61
N GLU A 302 9.03 -12.85 18.22
CA GLU A 302 10.13 -12.59 19.15
C GLU A 302 10.13 -11.14 19.65
N LEU A 303 9.93 -10.17 18.75
CA LEU A 303 9.97 -8.73 19.07
C LEU A 303 8.73 -8.26 19.85
N TYR A 304 7.59 -8.92 19.65
CA TYR A 304 6.29 -8.54 20.19
C TYR A 304 5.70 -9.58 21.14
N SER A 305 6.53 -10.41 21.76
CA SER A 305 6.11 -11.50 22.66
C SER A 305 5.14 -11.04 23.78
N HIS A 306 5.31 -9.82 24.28
CA HIS A 306 4.43 -9.18 25.27
C HIS A 306 2.96 -9.03 24.84
N LEU A 307 2.67 -9.04 23.53
CA LEU A 307 1.29 -9.00 23.02
C LEU A 307 0.58 -10.36 23.13
N ASN A 308 1.33 -11.47 23.23
CA ASN A 308 0.75 -12.80 23.42
C ASN A 308 0.29 -13.06 24.86
N GLU A 309 0.73 -12.23 25.82
CA GLU A 309 0.46 -12.39 27.25
C GLU A 309 -0.82 -11.69 27.71
N LYS A 310 -1.40 -10.79 26.90
CA LYS A 310 -2.66 -10.13 27.20
C LYS A 310 -3.83 -11.07 26.87
N ARG A 311 -4.43 -11.65 27.91
CA ARG A 311 -5.76 -12.28 27.90
C ARG A 311 -6.68 -11.54 28.86
#